data_AF-A0A419X2V1-F1
#
_entry.id   AF-A0A419X2V1-F1
#
_cell.length_a   1.000
_cell.length_b   1.000
_cell.length_c   1.000
_cell.angle_alpha   90.00
_cell.angle_beta   90.00
_cell.angle_gamma   90.00
#
_symmetry.space_group_name_H-M   'P 1'
#
loop_
_entity.id
_entity.type
_entity.pdbx_description
1 polymer ?
#
loop_
_entity_poly.entity_id
_entity_poly.type
_entity_poly.pdbx_seq_one_letter_code
_entity_poly.pdbx_strand_id
1 'polypeptide(L)'
;MKIYEKIRPFLFLKRDKKSVHYKNLKDGDKIEIDGKEYVKVRLQLVDSLDMDSAKSIDNLETENSLLTEQNKELIANFEELNIKASLLEQLNHNLINHSQPNFSRIKTLENKVSEQKKRIDKLQLLSKRHKENILRLSIKHTDLKVKLDKEKRKVKELKEYNLQNEANQKLISKLESLNNKVILLEQLNKNLVSTDNKEACRLNKRDATITKCNKEINRLNKLTENYKFIEKENESLKIKLAKEKYKVTELLKQLQAHIKYEQVENTEESLY
;
A
#
# COMPACT_ATOMS: atom_id res chain seq x y z
N MET A 1 -16.48 -74.85 -38.76
CA MET A 1 -15.45 -75.24 -39.74
C MET A 1 -15.61 -76.74 -39.96
N LYS A 2 -16.09 -77.16 -41.13
CA LYS A 2 -16.44 -78.56 -41.44
C LYS A 2 -15.23 -79.23 -42.10
N ILE A 3 -14.56 -80.16 -41.41
CA ILE A 3 -13.44 -80.95 -41.94
C ILE A 3 -13.90 -82.41 -42.08
N TYR A 4 -14.97 -82.66 -42.83
CA TYR A 4 -15.45 -84.01 -43.12
C TYR A 4 -15.91 -84.14 -44.58
N GLU A 5 -15.05 -83.80 -45.55
CA GLU A 5 -15.37 -84.08 -46.98
C GLU A 5 -14.17 -84.60 -47.80
N LYS A 6 -13.14 -85.17 -47.17
CA LYS A 6 -12.00 -85.76 -47.91
C LYS A 6 -11.57 -87.16 -47.48
N ILE A 7 -12.51 -87.99 -47.02
CA ILE A 7 -12.28 -89.44 -47.00
C ILE A 7 -12.94 -90.01 -48.26
N ARG A 8 -12.16 -90.15 -49.32
CA ARG A 8 -12.57 -90.97 -50.48
C ARG A 8 -12.71 -92.42 -49.99
N PRO A 9 -13.81 -93.11 -50.27
CA PRO A 9 -13.86 -94.56 -50.08
C PRO A 9 -12.97 -95.21 -51.15
N PHE A 10 -11.71 -95.51 -50.81
CA PHE A 10 -10.88 -96.44 -51.57
C PHE A 10 -11.37 -97.89 -51.37
N LEU A 11 -12.64 -98.16 -51.69
CA LEU A 11 -13.22 -99.52 -51.59
C LEU A 11 -14.13 -99.85 -52.78
N PHE A 12 -13.84 -99.28 -53.94
CA PHE A 12 -14.26 -99.88 -55.20
C PHE A 12 -13.02 -100.39 -55.93
N LEU A 13 -12.56 -101.59 -55.54
CA LEU A 13 -11.76 -102.42 -56.44
C LEU A 13 -12.63 -102.65 -57.70
N LYS A 14 -12.42 -101.84 -58.73
CA LYS A 14 -12.80 -102.26 -60.09
C LYS A 14 -12.12 -103.60 -60.31
N ARG A 15 -12.91 -104.66 -60.51
CA ARG A 15 -12.41 -105.97 -60.92
C ARG A 15 -11.84 -105.83 -62.34
N ASP A 16 -10.62 -105.32 -62.43
CA ASP A 16 -9.85 -105.37 -63.65
C ASP A 16 -9.61 -106.84 -63.96
N LYS A 17 -10.32 -107.37 -64.96
CA LYS A 17 -10.13 -108.72 -65.51
C LYS A 17 -8.73 -108.96 -66.10
N LYS A 18 -7.82 -107.99 -65.96
CA LYS A 18 -6.43 -108.00 -66.44
C LYS A 18 -5.39 -107.82 -65.32
N SER A 19 -5.78 -107.91 -64.04
CA SER A 19 -4.82 -107.91 -62.94
C SER A 19 -3.83 -109.08 -63.09
N VAL A 20 -2.53 -108.78 -63.00
CA VAL A 20 -1.42 -109.75 -63.14
C VAL A 20 -1.58 -110.91 -62.15
N HIS A 21 -2.22 -110.66 -61.00
CA HIS A 21 -2.52 -111.66 -59.97
C HIS A 21 -3.41 -112.81 -60.45
N TYR A 22 -4.19 -112.63 -61.52
CA TYR A 22 -5.06 -113.66 -62.10
C TYR A 22 -4.48 -114.33 -63.35
N LYS A 23 -3.39 -113.81 -63.93
CA LYS A 23 -2.80 -114.35 -65.16
C LYS A 23 -2.09 -115.69 -64.97
N ASN A 24 -1.63 -115.99 -63.75
CA ASN A 24 -0.89 -117.23 -63.45
C ASN A 24 -1.76 -118.33 -62.82
N LEU A 25 -3.10 -118.18 -62.83
CA LEU A 25 -4.01 -119.16 -62.22
C LEU A 25 -4.14 -120.47 -63.01
N LYS A 26 -3.76 -120.49 -64.29
CA LYS A 26 -3.82 -121.72 -65.11
C LYS A 26 -2.75 -122.75 -64.72
N ASP A 27 -1.59 -122.30 -64.26
CA ASP A 27 -0.41 -123.14 -64.01
C ASP A 27 0.00 -123.19 -62.52
N GLY A 28 -0.86 -122.70 -61.62
CA GLY A 28 -0.59 -122.69 -60.17
C GLY A 28 -0.92 -124.01 -59.48
N ASP A 29 -0.27 -124.28 -58.33
CA ASP A 29 -0.55 -125.46 -57.50
C ASP A 29 -2.04 -125.54 -57.14
N LYS A 30 -2.68 -126.64 -57.59
CA LYS A 30 -4.09 -126.91 -57.33
C LYS A 30 -4.27 -127.79 -56.10
N ILE A 31 -5.30 -127.49 -55.34
CA ILE A 31 -5.77 -128.31 -54.23
C ILE A 31 -7.25 -128.65 -54.47
N GLU A 32 -7.65 -129.84 -54.06
CA GLU A 32 -9.05 -130.28 -54.19
C GLU A 32 -9.73 -130.22 -52.82
N ILE A 33 -10.89 -129.56 -52.77
CA ILE A 33 -11.74 -129.47 -51.57
C ILE A 33 -13.16 -129.77 -52.03
N ASP A 34 -13.80 -130.78 -51.41
CA ASP A 34 -15.18 -131.21 -51.70
C ASP A 34 -15.47 -131.46 -53.19
N GLY A 35 -14.54 -132.12 -53.89
CA GLY A 35 -14.69 -132.51 -55.29
C GLY A 35 -14.54 -131.36 -56.29
N LYS A 36 -14.06 -130.18 -55.85
CA LYS A 36 -13.81 -129.01 -56.71
C LYS A 36 -12.34 -128.59 -56.60
N GLU A 37 -11.72 -128.30 -57.75
CA GLU A 37 -10.35 -127.82 -57.84
C GLU A 37 -10.26 -126.32 -57.53
N TYR A 38 -9.34 -125.95 -56.65
CA TYR A 38 -9.00 -124.56 -56.30
C TYR A 38 -7.50 -124.32 -56.46
N VAL A 39 -7.11 -123.09 -56.83
CA VAL A 39 -5.69 -122.70 -56.99
C VAL A 39 -5.21 -122.00 -55.74
N LYS A 40 -4.09 -122.45 -55.16
CA LYS A 40 -3.51 -121.84 -53.96
C LYS A 40 -2.77 -120.55 -54.31
N VAL A 41 -3.35 -119.40 -53.96
CA VAL A 41 -2.71 -118.09 -54.14
C VAL A 41 -1.99 -117.68 -52.85
N ARG A 42 -0.66 -117.48 -52.89
CA ARG A 42 0.08 -116.89 -51.77
C ARG A 42 -0.10 -115.37 -51.80
N LEU A 43 -0.83 -114.83 -50.82
CA LEU A 43 -1.00 -113.39 -50.67
C LEU A 43 0.24 -112.79 -49.99
N GLN A 44 1.20 -112.32 -50.78
CA GLN A 44 2.42 -111.66 -50.30
C GLN A 44 2.19 -110.25 -49.71
N LEU A 45 0.96 -109.72 -49.79
CA LEU A 45 0.62 -108.33 -49.50
C LEU A 45 -0.02 -108.08 -48.12
N VAL A 46 -0.27 -109.14 -47.33
CA VAL A 46 -0.97 -108.99 -46.03
C VAL A 46 -0.03 -108.40 -44.97
N ASP A 47 1.24 -108.83 -44.93
CA ASP A 47 2.20 -108.37 -43.91
C ASP A 47 2.81 -106.98 -44.21
N SER A 48 2.70 -106.49 -45.45
CA SER A 48 3.25 -105.17 -45.85
C SER A 48 2.29 -104.01 -45.55
N LEU A 49 0.98 -104.25 -45.56
CA LEU A 49 -0.04 -103.24 -45.25
C LEU A 49 -0.09 -102.88 -43.75
N ASP A 50 0.18 -103.84 -42.87
CA ASP A 50 0.22 -103.61 -41.41
C ASP A 50 1.45 -102.82 -40.98
N MET A 51 2.60 -103.01 -41.64
CA MET A 51 3.83 -102.26 -41.30
C MET A 51 3.76 -100.79 -41.70
N ASP A 52 3.14 -100.47 -42.84
CA ASP A 52 2.98 -99.08 -43.29
C ASP A 52 1.95 -98.33 -42.43
N SER A 53 0.92 -99.03 -41.95
CA SER A 53 -0.08 -98.48 -41.03
C SER A 53 0.50 -98.19 -39.65
N ALA A 54 1.31 -99.10 -39.09
CA ALA A 54 2.01 -98.89 -37.83
C ALA A 54 2.99 -97.70 -37.88
N LYS A 55 3.81 -97.62 -38.95
CA LYS A 55 4.70 -96.45 -39.16
C LYS A 55 3.93 -95.14 -39.30
N SER A 56 2.77 -95.16 -39.94
CA SER A 56 1.91 -93.97 -40.07
C SER A 56 1.35 -93.53 -38.72
N ILE A 57 0.96 -94.49 -37.86
CA ILE A 57 0.51 -94.20 -36.49
C ILE A 57 1.65 -93.61 -35.67
N ASP A 58 2.85 -94.20 -35.69
CA ASP A 58 4.03 -93.68 -34.97
C ASP A 58 4.38 -92.24 -35.43
N ASN A 59 4.33 -91.99 -36.74
CA ASN A 59 4.55 -90.65 -37.29
C ASN A 59 3.47 -89.65 -36.82
N LEU A 60 2.21 -90.06 -36.76
CA LEU A 60 1.13 -89.21 -36.26
C LEU A 60 1.24 -88.96 -34.76
N GLU A 61 1.67 -89.95 -33.97
CA GLU A 61 1.87 -89.79 -32.52
C GLU A 61 3.05 -88.85 -32.20
N THR A 62 4.14 -88.95 -32.96
CA THR A 62 5.28 -88.03 -32.85
C THR A 62 4.90 -86.61 -33.29
N GLU A 63 4.16 -86.47 -34.39
CA GLU A 63 3.68 -85.16 -34.86
C GLU A 63 2.70 -84.54 -33.87
N ASN A 64 1.77 -85.33 -33.31
CA ASN A 64 0.81 -84.87 -32.33
C ASN A 64 1.50 -84.46 -31.02
N SER A 65 2.53 -85.20 -30.58
CA SER A 65 3.34 -84.82 -29.42
C SER A 65 4.07 -83.50 -29.64
N LEU A 66 4.70 -83.34 -30.81
CA LEU A 66 5.40 -82.12 -31.19
C LEU A 66 4.45 -80.91 -31.28
N LEU A 67 3.28 -81.08 -31.92
CA LEU A 67 2.26 -80.03 -32.00
C LEU A 67 1.72 -79.66 -30.62
N THR A 68 1.58 -80.63 -29.72
CA THR A 68 1.13 -80.38 -28.34
C THR A 68 2.16 -79.56 -27.56
N GLU A 69 3.44 -79.85 -27.74
CA GLU A 69 4.54 -79.08 -27.14
C GLU A 69 4.59 -77.65 -27.69
N GLN A 70 4.50 -77.48 -29.01
CA GLN A 70 4.41 -76.17 -29.65
C GLN A 70 3.19 -75.37 -29.16
N ASN A 71 2.03 -76.02 -28.97
CA ASN A 71 0.85 -75.36 -28.44
C ASN A 71 1.05 -74.86 -27.01
N LYS A 72 1.70 -75.65 -26.15
CA LYS A 72 2.03 -75.23 -24.79
C LYS A 72 2.97 -74.02 -24.79
N GLU A 73 3.98 -74.03 -25.65
CA GLU A 73 4.91 -72.90 -25.81
C GLU A 73 4.19 -71.64 -26.31
N LEU A 74 3.30 -71.78 -27.31
CA LEU A 74 2.48 -70.69 -27.81
C LEU A 74 1.56 -70.10 -26.74
N ILE A 75 0.93 -70.94 -25.90
CA ILE A 75 0.09 -70.48 -24.79
C ILE A 75 0.92 -69.70 -23.78
N ALA A 76 2.09 -70.22 -23.37
CA ALA A 76 2.97 -69.54 -22.44
C ALA A 76 3.45 -68.18 -22.98
N ASN A 77 3.85 -68.13 -24.26
CA ASN A 77 4.24 -66.89 -24.93
C ASN A 77 3.09 -65.89 -25.02
N PHE A 78 1.87 -66.37 -25.29
CA PHE A 78 0.68 -65.52 -25.33
C PHE A 78 0.34 -64.92 -23.97
N GLU A 79 0.44 -65.71 -22.90
CA GLU A 79 0.26 -65.22 -21.53
C GLU A 79 1.31 -64.16 -21.16
N GLU A 80 2.58 -64.39 -21.49
CA GLU A 80 3.64 -63.41 -21.24
C GLU A 80 3.42 -62.10 -22.01
N LEU A 81 2.99 -62.19 -23.28
CA LEU A 81 2.66 -61.02 -24.10
C LEU A 81 1.46 -60.26 -23.53
N ASN A 82 0.43 -60.94 -23.02
CA ASN A 82 -0.71 -60.30 -22.37
C ASN A 82 -0.30 -59.56 -21.09
N ILE A 83 0.60 -60.13 -20.29
CA ILE A 83 1.14 -59.46 -19.10
C ILE A 83 1.91 -58.20 -19.52
N LYS A 84 2.77 -58.28 -20.54
CA LYS A 84 3.50 -57.12 -21.07
C LYS A 84 2.56 -56.05 -21.62
N ALA A 85 1.51 -56.44 -22.33
CA ALA A 85 0.50 -55.50 -22.85
C ALA A 85 -0.20 -54.76 -21.70
N SER A 86 -0.63 -55.48 -20.66
CA SER A 86 -1.26 -54.88 -19.47
C SER A 86 -0.31 -53.93 -18.73
N LEU A 87 0.97 -54.29 -18.58
CA LEU A 87 1.98 -53.40 -17.99
C LEU A 87 2.19 -52.12 -18.81
N LEU A 88 2.18 -52.22 -20.15
CA LEU A 88 2.28 -51.06 -21.03
C LEU A 88 1.06 -50.15 -20.93
N GLU A 89 -0.15 -50.71 -20.81
CA GLU A 89 -1.37 -49.94 -20.60
C GLU A 89 -1.33 -49.17 -19.26
N GLN A 90 -0.89 -49.84 -18.19
CA GLN A 90 -0.70 -49.21 -16.88
C GLN A 90 0.34 -48.09 -16.92
N LEU A 91 1.49 -48.33 -17.57
CA LEU A 91 2.53 -47.32 -17.75
C LEU A 91 2.00 -46.10 -18.51
N ASN A 92 1.26 -46.33 -19.59
CA ASN A 92 0.65 -45.25 -20.39
C ASN A 92 -0.34 -44.44 -19.55
N HIS A 93 -1.21 -45.11 -18.78
CA HIS A 93 -2.15 -44.43 -17.89
C HIS A 93 -1.44 -43.58 -16.83
N ASN A 94 -0.37 -44.12 -16.23
CA ASN A 94 0.43 -43.40 -15.25
C ASN A 94 1.14 -42.18 -15.85
N LEU A 95 1.68 -42.30 -17.06
CA LEU A 95 2.32 -41.18 -17.77
C LEU A 95 1.31 -40.05 -18.07
N ILE A 96 0.10 -40.40 -18.51
CA ILE A 96 -0.97 -39.42 -18.76
C ILE A 96 -1.37 -38.72 -17.46
N ASN A 97 -1.59 -39.48 -16.39
CA ASN A 97 -2.00 -38.93 -15.09
C ASN A 97 -0.91 -38.07 -14.45
N HIS A 98 0.37 -38.41 -14.62
CA HIS A 98 1.48 -37.59 -14.13
C HIS A 98 1.72 -36.33 -14.96
N SER A 99 1.46 -36.37 -16.27
CA SER A 99 1.72 -35.25 -17.18
C SER A 99 0.61 -34.19 -17.16
N GLN A 100 -0.65 -34.57 -16.97
CA GLN A 100 -1.78 -33.63 -16.94
C GLN A 100 -1.64 -32.49 -15.91
N PRO A 101 -1.30 -32.76 -14.63
CA PRO A 101 -1.11 -31.73 -13.62
C PRO A 101 -0.02 -30.73 -14.04
N ASN A 102 1.06 -31.22 -14.63
CA ASN A 102 2.16 -30.38 -15.11
C ASN A 102 1.70 -29.47 -16.26
N PHE A 103 0.93 -29.98 -17.23
CA PHE A 103 0.34 -29.14 -18.29
C PHE A 103 -0.57 -28.05 -17.74
N SER A 104 -1.45 -28.39 -16.78
CA SER A 104 -2.33 -27.40 -16.16
C SER A 104 -1.54 -26.32 -15.41
N ARG A 105 -0.44 -26.71 -14.74
CA ARG A 105 0.46 -25.80 -14.01
C ARG A 105 1.23 -24.90 -14.97
N ILE A 106 1.73 -25.43 -16.08
CA ILE A 106 2.41 -24.66 -17.14
C ILE A 106 1.46 -23.61 -17.70
N LYS A 107 0.24 -23.99 -18.10
CA LYS A 107 -0.76 -23.05 -18.64
C LYS A 107 -1.10 -21.93 -17.64
N THR A 108 -1.19 -22.28 -16.36
CA THR A 108 -1.43 -21.30 -15.29
C THR A 108 -0.25 -20.33 -15.14
N LEU A 109 0.98 -20.83 -15.22
CA LEU A 109 2.18 -20.00 -15.18
C LEU A 109 2.29 -19.09 -16.41
N GLU A 110 2.00 -19.58 -17.60
CA GLU A 110 1.97 -18.78 -18.84
C GLU A 110 0.98 -17.62 -18.74
N ASN A 111 -0.22 -17.87 -18.19
CA ASN A 111 -1.21 -16.82 -17.94
C ASN A 111 -0.67 -15.77 -16.97
N LYS A 112 -0.06 -16.19 -15.85
CA LYS A 112 0.56 -15.27 -14.88
C LYS A 112 1.68 -14.44 -15.51
N VAL A 113 2.53 -15.05 -16.32
CA VAL A 113 3.61 -14.35 -17.03
C VAL A 113 3.04 -13.32 -18.02
N SER A 114 1.98 -13.67 -18.74
CA SER A 114 1.29 -12.76 -19.67
C SER A 114 0.69 -11.56 -18.93
N GLU A 115 0.02 -11.77 -17.80
CA GLU A 115 -0.52 -10.70 -16.96
C GLU A 115 0.58 -9.79 -16.40
N GLN A 116 1.68 -10.37 -15.93
CA GLN A 116 2.82 -9.60 -15.43
C GLN A 116 3.46 -8.75 -16.53
N LYS A 117 3.61 -9.27 -17.75
CA LYS A 117 4.09 -8.48 -18.91
C LYS A 117 3.19 -7.28 -19.17
N LYS A 118 1.87 -7.47 -19.26
CA LYS A 118 0.91 -6.36 -19.43
C LYS A 118 1.02 -5.30 -18.34
N ARG A 119 1.26 -5.72 -17.09
CA ARG A 119 1.42 -4.81 -15.95
C ARG A 119 2.72 -4.01 -16.06
N ILE A 120 3.81 -4.65 -16.47
CA ILE A 120 5.11 -4.00 -16.71
C ILE A 120 4.95 -2.95 -17.81
N ASP A 121 4.32 -3.28 -18.93
CA ASP A 121 4.12 -2.35 -20.06
C ASP A 121 3.32 -1.11 -19.63
N LYS A 122 2.26 -1.31 -18.84
CA LYS A 122 1.47 -0.20 -18.27
C LYS A 122 2.30 0.69 -17.35
N LEU A 123 3.14 0.11 -16.50
CA LEU A 123 4.04 0.86 -15.61
C LEU A 123 5.11 1.63 -16.38
N GLN A 124 5.67 1.04 -17.45
CA GLN A 124 6.62 1.73 -18.32
C GLN A 124 5.98 2.96 -19.00
N LEU A 125 4.75 2.83 -19.48
CA LEU A 125 4.02 3.94 -20.08
C LEU A 125 3.76 5.06 -19.06
N LEU A 126 3.33 4.71 -17.84
CA LEU A 126 3.13 5.67 -16.75
C LEU A 126 4.44 6.38 -16.37
N SER A 127 5.54 5.64 -16.28
CA SER A 127 6.87 6.19 -16.00
C SER A 127 7.30 7.23 -17.05
N LYS A 128 7.08 6.95 -18.34
CA LYS A 128 7.33 7.93 -19.41
C LYS A 128 6.50 9.22 -19.22
N ARG A 129 5.19 9.08 -18.97
CA ARG A 129 4.31 10.25 -18.70
C ARG A 129 4.75 11.03 -17.46
N HIS A 130 5.18 10.36 -16.41
CA HIS A 130 5.67 11.01 -15.19
C HIS A 130 6.94 11.81 -15.47
N LYS A 131 7.89 11.27 -16.24
CA LYS A 131 9.10 12.00 -16.65
C LYS A 131 8.76 13.27 -17.43
N GLU A 132 7.85 13.18 -18.39
CA GLU A 132 7.37 14.35 -19.15
C GLU A 132 6.70 15.40 -18.26
N ASN A 133 5.86 14.97 -17.31
CA ASN A 133 5.22 15.88 -16.36
C ASN A 133 6.22 16.57 -15.44
N ILE A 134 7.23 15.85 -14.96
CA ILE A 134 8.32 16.41 -14.14
C ILE A 134 9.08 17.47 -14.93
N LEU A 135 9.42 17.20 -16.19
CA LEU A 135 10.08 18.17 -17.07
C LEU A 135 9.22 19.43 -17.26
N ARG A 136 7.92 19.28 -17.53
CA ARG A 136 6.98 20.41 -17.66
C ARG A 136 6.88 21.23 -16.37
N LEU A 137 6.81 20.58 -15.21
CA LEU A 137 6.77 21.25 -13.91
C LEU A 137 8.07 21.99 -13.63
N SER A 138 9.22 21.41 -13.99
CA SER A 138 10.53 22.05 -13.87
C SER A 138 10.59 23.35 -14.67
N ILE A 139 10.13 23.33 -15.92
CA ILE A 139 10.07 24.53 -16.79
C ILE A 139 9.15 25.60 -16.16
N LYS A 140 7.96 25.21 -15.71
CA LYS A 140 7.04 26.15 -15.04
C LYS A 140 7.65 26.75 -13.77
N HIS A 141 8.37 25.94 -12.99
CA HIS A 141 9.05 26.40 -11.79
C HIS A 141 10.14 27.44 -12.12
N THR A 142 10.95 27.20 -13.16
CA THR A 142 11.94 28.19 -13.61
C THR A 142 11.30 29.50 -14.05
N ASP A 143 10.18 29.44 -14.78
CA ASP A 143 9.46 30.64 -15.21
C ASP A 143 8.88 31.44 -14.03
N LEU A 144 8.29 30.74 -13.05
CA LEU A 144 7.77 31.37 -11.84
C LEU A 144 8.88 32.00 -11.01
N LYS A 145 10.06 31.37 -10.94
CA LYS A 145 11.22 31.94 -10.25
C LYS A 145 11.67 33.24 -10.91
N VAL A 146 11.74 33.29 -12.25
CA VAL A 146 12.06 34.52 -12.99
C VAL A 146 11.03 35.62 -12.73
N LYS A 147 9.73 35.27 -12.72
CA LYS A 147 8.66 36.23 -12.39
C LYS A 147 8.79 36.76 -10.96
N LEU A 148 9.05 35.88 -9.99
CA LEU A 148 9.25 36.26 -8.60
C LEU A 148 10.44 37.22 -8.44
N ASP A 149 11.56 36.95 -9.11
CA ASP A 149 12.74 37.81 -9.06
C ASP A 149 12.48 39.18 -9.70
N LYS A 150 11.66 39.26 -10.76
CA LYS A 150 11.20 40.53 -11.33
C LYS A 150 10.36 41.32 -10.33
N GLU A 151 9.40 40.68 -9.68
CA GLU A 151 8.55 41.35 -8.68
C GLU A 151 9.36 41.80 -7.45
N LYS A 152 10.34 41.00 -7.00
CA LYS A 152 11.27 41.41 -5.93
C LYS A 152 12.06 42.66 -6.29
N ARG A 153 12.53 42.80 -7.54
CA ARG A 153 13.21 44.01 -8.00
C ARG A 153 12.28 45.23 -7.98
N LYS A 154 11.07 45.10 -8.53
CA LYS A 154 10.06 46.18 -8.48
C LYS A 154 9.75 46.61 -7.04
N VAL A 155 9.59 45.67 -6.12
CA VAL A 155 9.35 45.97 -4.70
C VAL A 155 10.54 46.71 -4.09
N LYS A 156 11.77 46.36 -4.45
CA LYS A 156 12.97 47.05 -3.98
C LYS A 156 13.03 48.50 -4.50
N GLU A 157 12.78 48.69 -5.79
CA GLU A 157 12.71 50.02 -6.43
C GLU A 157 11.63 50.90 -5.78
N LEU A 158 10.43 50.37 -5.53
CA LEU A 158 9.34 51.08 -4.86
C LEU A 158 9.70 51.48 -3.42
N LYS A 159 10.41 50.61 -2.69
CA LYS A 159 10.89 50.93 -1.34
C LYS A 159 11.89 52.08 -1.36
N GLU A 160 12.84 52.06 -2.28
CA GLU A 160 13.83 53.14 -2.46
C GLU A 160 13.16 54.47 -2.81
N TYR A 161 12.18 54.45 -3.72
CA TYR A 161 11.39 55.63 -4.07
C TYR A 161 10.59 56.19 -2.88
N ASN A 162 9.95 55.32 -2.09
CA ASN A 162 9.21 55.75 -0.89
C ASN A 162 10.12 56.35 0.18
N LEU A 163 11.30 55.78 0.41
CA LEU A 163 12.32 56.34 1.31
C LEU A 163 12.74 57.75 0.86
N GLN A 164 12.92 57.95 -0.44
CA GLN A 164 13.25 59.26 -1.01
C GLN A 164 12.09 60.26 -0.85
N ASN A 165 10.84 59.82 -1.02
CA ASN A 165 9.65 60.65 -0.78
C ASN A 165 9.50 61.05 0.69
N GLU A 166 9.73 60.16 1.64
CA GLU A 166 9.71 60.49 3.06
C GLU A 166 10.80 61.51 3.42
N ALA A 167 12.00 61.37 2.85
CA ALA A 167 13.07 62.35 3.01
C ALA A 167 12.67 63.72 2.41
N ASN A 168 12.06 63.72 1.22
CA ASN A 168 11.56 64.94 0.58
C ASN A 168 10.45 65.62 1.39
N GLN A 169 9.51 64.87 1.98
CA GLN A 169 8.48 65.43 2.87
C GLN A 169 9.08 66.07 4.13
N LYS A 170 10.11 65.46 4.72
CA LYS A 170 10.86 66.06 5.85
C LYS A 170 11.58 67.34 5.44
N LEU A 171 12.09 67.43 4.22
CA LEU A 171 12.69 68.66 3.69
C LEU A 171 11.63 69.74 3.42
N ILE A 172 10.48 69.38 2.87
CA ILE A 172 9.35 70.31 2.63
C ILE A 172 8.87 70.91 3.96
N SER A 173 8.60 70.08 4.98
CA SER A 173 8.19 70.59 6.30
C SER A 173 9.24 71.48 6.97
N LYS A 174 10.53 71.17 6.80
CA LYS A 174 11.62 72.06 7.23
C LYS A 174 11.65 73.38 6.46
N LEU A 175 11.45 73.35 5.14
CA LEU A 175 11.37 74.53 4.30
C LEU A 175 10.17 75.40 4.67
N GLU A 176 9.00 74.81 4.90
CA GLU A 176 7.81 75.52 5.38
C GLU A 176 8.07 76.17 6.74
N SER A 177 8.70 75.46 7.67
CA SER A 177 9.10 76.02 8.97
C SER A 177 10.08 77.18 8.83
N LEU A 178 11.07 77.08 7.93
CA LEU A 178 12.01 78.16 7.64
C LEU A 178 11.32 79.34 6.96
N ASN A 179 10.43 79.09 6.01
CA ASN A 179 9.66 80.12 5.33
C ASN A 179 8.80 80.90 6.31
N ASN A 180 8.14 80.22 7.24
CA ASN A 180 7.40 80.86 8.34
C ASN A 180 8.31 81.75 9.20
N LYS A 181 9.56 81.33 9.47
CA LYS A 181 10.54 82.17 10.17
C LYS A 181 10.95 83.38 9.35
N VAL A 182 11.15 83.24 8.04
CA VAL A 182 11.46 84.35 7.14
C VAL A 182 10.30 85.34 7.10
N ILE A 183 9.06 84.88 6.96
CA ILE A 183 7.86 85.73 7.02
C ILE A 183 7.80 86.49 8.35
N LEU A 184 8.07 85.82 9.47
CA LEU A 184 8.13 86.47 10.79
C LEU A 184 9.23 87.54 10.86
N LEU A 185 10.40 87.25 10.27
CA LEU A 185 11.51 88.21 10.20
C LEU A 185 11.18 89.38 9.27
N GLU A 186 10.51 89.16 8.15
CA GLU A 186 10.02 90.22 7.26
C GLU A 186 8.96 91.08 7.93
N GLN A 187 8.04 90.47 8.69
CA GLN A 187 7.08 91.20 9.52
C GLN A 187 7.78 92.02 10.60
N LEU A 188 8.77 91.43 11.29
CA LEU A 188 9.61 92.16 12.24
C LEU A 188 10.36 93.32 11.57
N ASN A 189 10.89 93.11 10.37
CA ASN A 189 11.61 94.14 9.62
C ASN A 189 10.66 95.26 9.16
N LYS A 190 9.46 94.93 8.68
CA LYS A 190 8.39 95.93 8.40
C LYS A 190 7.99 96.70 9.65
N ASN A 191 7.93 96.04 10.80
CA ASN A 191 7.65 96.66 12.10
C ASN A 191 8.82 97.54 12.61
N LEU A 192 10.05 97.26 12.19
CA LEU A 192 11.23 98.07 12.49
C LEU A 192 11.38 99.26 11.54
N VAL A 193 10.94 99.15 10.29
CA VAL A 193 10.94 100.24 9.30
C VAL A 193 9.79 101.23 9.53
N SER A 194 8.69 100.80 10.17
CA SER A 194 7.55 101.65 10.54
C SER A 194 7.72 102.36 11.89
N THR A 195 8.93 102.84 12.19
CA THR A 195 9.19 103.63 13.41
C THR A 195 8.62 105.05 13.31
N ASP A 196 7.30 105.14 13.45
CA ASP A 196 6.57 106.34 13.91
C ASP A 196 5.55 106.00 15.01
N ASN A 197 5.75 104.90 15.76
CA ASN A 197 4.83 104.55 16.86
C ASN A 197 5.50 103.85 18.05
N LYS A 198 6.56 104.47 18.60
CA LYS A 198 7.23 104.01 19.84
C LYS A 198 6.36 104.12 21.10
N GLU A 199 5.24 104.84 21.07
CA GLU A 199 4.33 104.98 22.22
C GLU A 199 3.21 103.92 22.28
N ALA A 200 2.66 103.48 21.13
CA ALA A 200 1.61 102.46 21.09
C ALA A 200 2.08 101.06 21.58
N CYS A 201 3.34 100.71 21.32
CA CYS A 201 3.92 99.44 21.79
C CYS A 201 4.24 99.39 23.29
N ARG A 202 4.40 100.55 23.95
CA ARG A 202 4.62 100.62 25.41
C ARG A 202 3.32 100.43 26.19
N LEU A 203 2.18 100.91 25.65
CA LEU A 203 0.86 100.73 26.24
C LEU A 203 0.38 99.27 26.18
N ASN A 204 0.46 98.61 25.01
CA ASN A 204 0.02 97.21 24.87
C ASN A 204 0.82 96.19 25.71
N LYS A 205 2.13 96.41 25.90
CA LYS A 205 2.94 95.57 26.80
C LYS A 205 2.61 95.82 28.28
N ARG A 206 2.29 97.07 28.65
CA ARG A 206 1.81 97.39 30.01
C ARG A 206 0.48 96.70 30.29
N ASP A 207 -0.49 96.78 29.39
CA ASP A 207 -1.83 96.21 29.60
C ASP A 207 -1.82 94.68 29.63
N ALA A 208 -1.00 94.02 28.81
CA ALA A 208 -0.82 92.57 28.88
C ALA A 208 -0.16 92.12 30.21
N THR A 209 0.76 92.93 30.74
CA THR A 209 1.44 92.64 32.01
C THR A 209 0.50 92.87 33.19
N ILE A 210 -0.28 93.96 33.18
CA ILE A 210 -1.34 94.26 34.16
C ILE A 210 -2.40 93.13 34.14
N THR A 211 -2.80 92.66 32.97
CA THR A 211 -3.77 91.56 32.84
C THR A 211 -3.24 90.25 33.42
N LYS A 212 -1.95 89.94 33.22
CA LYS A 212 -1.30 88.76 33.85
C LYS A 212 -1.22 88.91 35.37
N CYS A 213 -0.80 90.08 35.87
CA CYS A 213 -0.75 90.36 37.30
C CYS A 213 -2.13 90.26 37.95
N ASN A 214 -3.19 90.77 37.33
CA ASN A 214 -4.57 90.66 37.84
C ASN A 214 -5.09 89.22 37.88
N LYS A 215 -4.73 88.39 36.88
CA LYS A 215 -5.05 86.95 36.89
C LYS A 215 -4.34 86.23 38.04
N GLU A 216 -3.07 86.57 38.30
CA GLU A 216 -2.30 85.98 39.38
C GLU A 216 -2.80 86.45 40.76
N ILE A 217 -3.14 87.73 40.92
CA ILE A 217 -3.78 88.26 42.14
C ILE A 217 -5.10 87.54 42.42
N ASN A 218 -5.95 87.33 41.40
CA ASN A 218 -7.19 86.59 41.56
C ASN A 218 -6.96 85.12 41.93
N ARG A 219 -5.91 84.48 41.38
CA ARG A 219 -5.52 83.12 41.75
C ARG A 219 -5.04 83.05 43.20
N LEU A 220 -4.21 84.00 43.62
CA LEU A 220 -3.70 84.10 44.99
C LEU A 220 -4.81 84.40 46.00
N ASN A 221 -5.78 85.25 45.65
CA ASN A 221 -6.94 85.53 46.49
C ASN A 221 -7.80 84.27 46.71
N LYS A 222 -8.07 83.50 45.64
CA LYS A 222 -8.77 82.20 45.74
C LYS A 222 -8.01 81.18 46.59
N LEU A 223 -6.70 81.10 46.43
CA LEU A 223 -5.84 80.25 47.28
C LEU A 223 -5.90 80.70 48.75
N THR A 224 -5.87 82.01 49.00
CA THR A 224 -5.95 82.56 50.36
C THR A 224 -7.28 82.24 51.04
N GLU A 225 -8.40 82.32 50.31
CA GLU A 225 -9.71 81.90 50.85
C GLU A 225 -9.74 80.40 51.16
N ASN A 226 -9.18 79.56 50.27
CA ASN A 226 -9.07 78.12 50.51
C ASN A 226 -8.19 77.81 51.74
N TYR A 227 -7.07 78.53 51.92
CA TYR A 227 -6.22 78.37 53.09
C TYR A 227 -6.96 78.74 54.38
N LYS A 228 -7.72 79.83 54.41
CA LYS A 228 -8.56 80.21 55.55
C LYS A 228 -9.63 79.16 55.87
N PHE A 229 -10.18 78.50 54.85
CA PHE A 229 -11.13 77.40 55.04
C PHE A 229 -10.45 76.16 55.65
N ILE A 230 -9.30 75.74 55.10
CA ILE A 230 -8.50 74.62 55.62
C ILE A 230 -8.02 74.89 57.06
N GLU A 231 -7.68 76.13 57.38
CA GLU A 231 -7.26 76.54 58.73
C GLU A 231 -8.39 76.35 59.75
N LYS A 232 -9.62 76.78 59.42
CA LYS A 232 -10.81 76.52 60.25
C LYS A 232 -11.12 75.04 60.42
N GLU A 233 -10.97 74.26 59.34
CA GLU A 233 -11.18 72.82 59.39
C GLU A 233 -10.14 72.12 60.29
N ASN A 234 -8.88 72.53 60.21
CA ASN A 234 -7.81 72.06 61.09
C ASN A 234 -8.03 72.42 62.56
N GLU A 235 -8.54 73.62 62.86
CA GLU A 235 -8.92 73.97 64.24
C GLU A 235 -10.06 73.09 64.77
N SER A 236 -11.09 72.83 63.95
CA SER A 236 -12.17 71.90 64.28
C SER A 236 -11.66 70.49 64.55
N LEU A 237 -10.74 69.99 63.71
CA LEU A 237 -10.11 68.68 63.89
C LEU A 237 -9.22 68.63 65.15
N LYS A 238 -8.47 69.70 65.47
CA LYS A 238 -7.70 69.79 66.73
C LYS A 238 -8.62 69.71 67.95
N ILE A 239 -9.76 70.38 67.92
CA ILE A 239 -10.77 70.32 68.99
C ILE A 239 -11.34 68.90 69.11
N LYS A 240 -11.67 68.24 67.99
CA LYS A 240 -12.16 66.85 67.99
C LYS A 240 -11.10 65.89 68.55
N LEU A 241 -9.85 66.02 68.12
CA LEU A 241 -8.73 65.20 68.61
C LEU A 241 -8.51 65.40 70.12
N ALA A 242 -8.63 66.64 70.62
CA ALA A 242 -8.52 66.92 72.05
C ALA A 242 -9.65 66.26 72.85
N LYS A 243 -10.89 66.28 72.34
CA LYS A 243 -12.03 65.58 72.94
C LYS A 243 -11.84 64.06 72.97
N GLU A 244 -11.32 63.47 71.89
CA GLU A 244 -11.02 62.04 71.84
C GLU A 244 -9.88 61.65 72.78
N LYS A 245 -8.79 62.44 72.83
CA LYS A 245 -7.70 62.23 73.81
C LYS A 245 -8.20 62.30 75.25
N TYR A 246 -9.13 63.21 75.54
CA TYR A 246 -9.78 63.28 76.86
C TYR A 246 -10.58 62.01 77.15
N LYS A 247 -11.43 61.54 76.22
CA LYS A 247 -12.15 60.27 76.37
C LYS A 247 -11.23 59.07 76.56
N VAL A 248 -10.12 59.00 75.82
CA VAL A 248 -9.13 57.92 75.97
C VAL A 248 -8.48 57.96 77.34
N THR A 249 -8.11 59.15 77.84
CA THR A 249 -7.54 59.27 79.19
C THR A 249 -8.54 58.96 80.30
N GLU A 250 -9.81 59.27 80.10
CA GLU A 250 -10.91 58.89 81.00
C GLU A 250 -11.14 57.38 81.02
N LEU A 251 -11.20 56.73 79.84
CA LEU A 251 -11.28 55.28 79.72
C LEU A 251 -10.05 54.58 80.30
N LEU A 252 -8.84 55.12 80.10
CA LEU A 252 -7.62 54.59 80.72
C LEU A 252 -7.64 54.71 82.25
N LYS A 253 -8.21 55.79 82.80
CA LYS A 253 -8.44 55.91 84.25
C LYS A 253 -9.46 54.89 84.75
N GLN A 254 -10.55 54.66 84.01
CA GLN A 254 -11.54 53.62 84.34
C GLN A 254 -10.92 52.21 84.26
N LEU A 255 -10.08 51.95 83.26
CA LEU A 255 -9.37 50.68 83.11
C LEU A 255 -8.36 50.46 84.24
N GLN A 256 -7.59 51.49 84.61
CA GLN A 256 -6.69 51.43 85.77
C GLN A 256 -7.42 51.25 87.10
N ALA A 257 -8.64 51.81 87.23
CA ALA A 257 -9.50 51.57 88.38
C ALA A 257 -10.01 50.12 88.41
N HIS A 258 -10.37 49.55 87.25
CA HIS A 258 -10.74 48.14 87.12
C HIS A 258 -9.58 47.19 87.41
N ILE A 259 -8.38 47.46 86.88
CA ILE A 259 -7.17 46.66 87.16
C ILE A 259 -6.80 46.74 88.64
N LYS A 260 -6.97 47.89 89.30
CA LYS A 260 -6.81 47.99 90.76
C LYS A 260 -7.87 47.20 91.53
N TYR A 261 -9.12 47.17 91.06
CA TYR A 261 -10.18 46.34 91.64
C TYR A 261 -9.87 44.83 91.51
N GLU A 262 -9.46 44.37 90.32
CA GLU A 262 -9.07 42.98 90.08
C GLU A 262 -7.80 42.57 90.84
N GLN A 263 -6.86 43.49 91.10
CA GLN A 263 -5.69 43.21 91.94
C GLN A 263 -6.03 43.12 93.43
N VAL A 264 -7.11 43.77 93.88
CA VAL A 264 -7.65 43.63 95.25
C VAL A 264 -8.40 42.30 95.40
N GLU A 265 -9.21 41.89 94.42
CA GLU A 265 -9.87 40.57 94.43
C GLU A 265 -8.86 39.40 94.37
N ASN A 266 -7.81 39.50 93.55
CA ASN A 266 -6.78 38.45 93.46
C ASN A 266 -5.83 38.41 94.68
N THR A 267 -5.79 39.46 95.51
CA THR A 267 -5.04 39.42 96.79
C THR A 267 -5.87 38.85 97.94
N GLU A 268 -7.20 38.89 97.84
CA GLU A 268 -8.08 38.17 98.76
C GLU A 268 -8.12 36.66 98.48
N GLU A 269 -8.01 36.22 97.22
CA GLU A 269 -7.90 34.78 96.87
C GLU A 269 -6.52 34.16 97.15
N SER A 270 -5.49 34.96 97.42
CA SER A 270 -4.13 34.49 97.78
C SER A 270 -3.92 34.33 99.31
N LEU A 271 -4.92 34.71 100.11
CA LEU A 271 -4.90 34.66 101.57
C LEU A 271 -5.83 33.59 102.18
N TYR A 272 -6.40 32.69 101.38
CA TYR A 272 -7.14 31.50 101.84
C TYR A 272 -6.85 30.24 101.02
#